data_AF-A0A962RPT3-F1
#
_entry.id   AF-A0A962RPT3-F1
#
_cell.length_a   1.000
_cell.length_b   1.000
_cell.length_c   1.000
_cell.angle_alpha   90.00
_cell.angle_beta   90.00
_cell.angle_gamma   90.00
#
_symmetry.space_group_name_H-M   'P 1'
#
loop_
_entity.id
_entity.type
_entity.pdbx_description
1 polymer ?
#
loop_
_entity_poly.entity_id
_entity_poly.type
_entity_poly.pdbx_seq_one_letter_code
_entity_poly.pdbx_strand_id
1 'polypeptide(L)'
;MKRVNTFLSITALLLGCLLGALPSFAAEPPRAPSLEATSWRLEDFHTGQVLAESNSDVQVEPASMTKLMTTYVVFSEIRAGRVRLDDKVRVSENAWRMPGSRMFIEVDSEVTVDQLLHGVIVQSGNDA
;
A
#
# COMPACT_ATOMS: atom_id res chain seq x y z
N MET A 1 1.21 -65.03 21.96
CA MET A 1 1.35 -63.63 22.42
C MET A 1 1.84 -62.67 21.32
N LYS A 2 2.95 -62.94 20.62
CA LYS A 2 3.48 -62.03 19.56
C LYS A 2 2.50 -61.73 18.41
N ARG A 3 1.76 -62.73 17.90
CA ARG A 3 0.81 -62.57 16.79
C ARG A 3 -0.42 -61.70 17.10
N VAL A 4 -0.84 -61.66 18.38
CA VAL A 4 -1.98 -60.83 18.83
C VAL A 4 -1.57 -59.35 18.88
N ASN A 5 -0.36 -59.05 19.37
CA ASN A 5 0.16 -57.69 19.39
C ASN A 5 0.42 -57.14 17.99
N THR A 6 0.87 -57.97 17.03
CA THR A 6 1.05 -57.55 15.63
C THR A 6 -0.29 -57.19 14.97
N PHE A 7 -1.36 -57.97 15.22
CA PHE A 7 -2.69 -57.66 14.71
C PHE A 7 -3.27 -56.37 15.31
N LEU A 8 -3.06 -56.15 16.61
CA LEU A 8 -3.51 -54.96 17.32
C LEU A 8 -2.78 -53.69 16.84
N SER A 9 -1.48 -53.79 16.53
CA SER A 9 -0.70 -52.68 15.98
C SER A 9 -1.10 -52.32 14.54
N ILE A 10 -1.43 -53.30 13.70
CA ILE A 10 -1.88 -53.04 12.31
C ILE A 10 -3.28 -52.39 12.30
N THR A 11 -4.19 -52.85 13.17
CA THR A 11 -5.52 -52.23 13.30
C THR A 11 -5.44 -50.81 13.88
N ALA A 12 -4.57 -50.56 14.86
CA ALA A 12 -4.33 -49.21 15.38
C ALA A 12 -3.74 -48.26 14.31
N LEU A 13 -2.83 -48.76 13.47
CA LEU A 13 -2.24 -47.99 12.37
C LEU A 13 -3.27 -47.66 11.28
N LEU A 14 -4.10 -48.63 10.90
CA LEU A 14 -5.18 -48.45 9.92
C LEU A 14 -6.24 -47.48 10.43
N LEU A 15 -6.59 -47.54 11.72
CA LEU A 15 -7.54 -46.61 12.35
C LEU A 15 -6.95 -45.19 12.44
N GLY A 16 -5.66 -45.05 12.75
CA GLY A 16 -4.95 -43.77 12.74
C GLY A 16 -4.88 -43.13 11.34
N CYS A 17 -4.64 -43.94 10.29
CA CYS A 17 -4.71 -43.47 8.90
C CYS A 17 -6.13 -43.06 8.48
N LEU A 18 -7.17 -43.74 8.98
CA LEU A 18 -8.56 -43.41 8.67
C LEU A 18 -9.01 -42.09 9.35
N LEU A 19 -8.52 -41.81 10.57
CA LEU A 19 -8.75 -40.56 11.30
C LEU A 19 -7.99 -39.36 10.72
N GLY A 20 -6.80 -39.58 10.15
CA GLY A 20 -6.00 -38.53 9.50
C GLY A 20 -6.49 -38.12 8.11
N ALA A 21 -7.44 -38.85 7.53
CA ALA A 21 -8.00 -38.59 6.20
C ALA A 21 -9.31 -37.78 6.23
N LEU A 22 -9.74 -37.28 7.39
CA LEU A 22 -10.89 -36.38 7.46
C LEU A 22 -10.53 -35.08 6.73
N PRO A 23 -11.35 -34.61 5.77
CA PRO A 23 -11.13 -33.34 5.12
C PRO A 23 -11.15 -32.25 6.20
N SER A 24 -10.05 -31.52 6.32
CA SER A 24 -10.01 -30.32 7.15
C SER A 24 -11.03 -29.34 6.56
N PHE A 25 -12.11 -29.09 7.28
CA PHE A 25 -13.02 -27.98 6.98
C PHE A 25 -12.30 -26.68 7.34
N ALA A 26 -11.40 -26.25 6.46
CA ALA A 26 -10.97 -24.87 6.44
C ALA A 26 -12.16 -24.04 5.95
N ALA A 27 -12.53 -23.02 6.71
CA ALA A 27 -13.51 -22.04 6.25
C ALA A 27 -12.99 -21.40 4.97
N GLU A 28 -13.82 -21.37 3.92
CA GLU A 28 -13.50 -20.64 2.70
C GLU A 28 -13.31 -19.16 3.08
N PRO A 29 -12.22 -18.50 2.62
CA PRO A 29 -12.07 -17.07 2.87
C PRO A 29 -13.26 -16.31 2.30
N PRO A 30 -13.70 -15.22 2.95
CA PRO A 30 -14.84 -14.45 2.46
C PRO A 30 -14.55 -13.96 1.05
N ARG A 31 -15.55 -14.03 0.18
CA ARG A 31 -15.44 -13.43 -1.16
C ARG A 31 -15.29 -11.92 -1.04
N ALA A 32 -14.53 -11.34 -1.96
CA ALA A 32 -14.42 -9.90 -2.07
C ALA A 32 -15.78 -9.24 -2.32
N PRO A 33 -16.02 -8.04 -1.78
CA PRO A 33 -17.22 -7.27 -2.07
C PRO A 33 -17.24 -6.82 -3.54
N SER A 34 -18.44 -6.62 -4.09
CA SER A 34 -18.59 -5.86 -5.33
C SER A 34 -18.48 -4.37 -4.99
N LEU A 35 -17.59 -3.66 -5.68
CA LEU A 35 -17.36 -2.23 -5.52
C LEU A 35 -17.70 -1.49 -6.81
N GLU A 36 -18.38 -0.36 -6.69
CA GLU A 36 -18.62 0.56 -7.81
C GLU A 36 -17.36 1.40 -8.09
N ALA A 37 -16.30 0.74 -8.56
CA ALA A 37 -15.03 1.36 -8.91
C ALA A 37 -14.47 0.76 -10.21
N THR A 38 -13.84 1.59 -11.04
CA THR A 38 -13.21 1.15 -12.30
C THR A 38 -12.06 0.16 -12.06
N SER A 39 -11.24 0.44 -11.04
CA SER A 39 -10.08 -0.36 -10.63
C SER A 39 -9.84 -0.21 -9.13
N TRP A 40 -9.43 -1.29 -8.45
CA TRP A 40 -9.06 -1.29 -7.03
C TRP A 40 -8.19 -2.49 -6.66
N ARG A 41 -7.42 -2.35 -5.57
CA ARG A 41 -6.57 -3.41 -5.00
C ARG A 41 -6.51 -3.25 -3.48
N LEU A 42 -6.64 -4.36 -2.78
CA LEU A 42 -6.42 -4.48 -1.35
C LEU A 42 -5.20 -5.37 -1.13
N GLU A 43 -4.19 -4.84 -0.44
CA GLU A 43 -2.91 -5.50 -0.23
C GLU A 43 -2.54 -5.44 1.25
N ASP A 44 -1.99 -6.54 1.77
CA ASP A 44 -1.35 -6.54 3.08
C ASP A 44 0.03 -5.88 2.98
N PHE A 45 0.23 -4.81 3.77
CA PHE A 45 1.46 -4.02 3.74
C PHE A 45 2.72 -4.80 4.13
N HIS A 46 2.62 -5.76 5.06
CA HIS A 46 3.80 -6.45 5.59
C HIS A 46 4.32 -7.54 4.65
N THR A 47 3.40 -8.21 3.96
CA THR A 47 3.70 -9.36 3.09
C THR A 47 3.67 -9.02 1.61
N GLY A 48 3.04 -7.91 1.23
CA GLY A 48 2.71 -7.59 -0.16
C GLY A 48 1.66 -8.52 -0.77
N GLN A 49 0.97 -9.32 0.07
CA GLN A 49 -0.06 -10.24 -0.41
C GLN A 49 -1.28 -9.45 -0.89
N VAL A 50 -1.66 -9.64 -2.16
CA VAL A 50 -2.94 -9.18 -2.67
C VAL A 50 -4.06 -10.01 -2.04
N LEU A 51 -4.91 -9.33 -1.28
CA LEU A 51 -6.06 -9.95 -0.59
C LEU A 51 -7.29 -9.99 -1.50
N ALA A 52 -7.48 -8.94 -2.30
CA ALA A 52 -8.50 -8.86 -3.34
C ALA A 52 -8.21 -7.71 -4.31
N GLU A 53 -8.64 -7.83 -5.57
CA GLU A 53 -8.46 -6.77 -6.57
C GLU A 53 -9.48 -6.89 -7.71
N SER A 54 -9.63 -5.81 -8.48
CA SER A 54 -10.34 -5.79 -9.76
C SER A 54 -9.68 -4.78 -10.69
N ASN A 55 -9.29 -5.19 -11.89
CA ASN A 55 -8.64 -4.34 -12.90
C ASN A 55 -7.42 -3.55 -12.37
N SER A 56 -6.70 -4.08 -11.38
CA SER A 56 -5.60 -3.39 -10.69
C SER A 56 -4.42 -3.03 -11.59
N ASP A 57 -4.16 -3.83 -12.62
CA ASP A 57 -3.08 -3.61 -13.59
C ASP A 57 -3.52 -2.77 -14.80
N VAL A 58 -4.79 -2.37 -14.88
CA VAL A 58 -5.28 -1.51 -15.97
C VAL A 58 -4.78 -0.08 -15.74
N GLN A 59 -4.26 0.54 -16.80
CA GLN A 59 -3.85 1.94 -16.74
C GLN A 59 -5.05 2.85 -16.55
N VAL A 60 -4.99 3.68 -15.51
CA VAL A 60 -5.99 4.69 -15.16
C VAL A 60 -5.29 6.02 -14.90
N GLU A 61 -5.96 7.12 -15.19
CA GLU A 61 -5.43 8.45 -14.90
C GLU A 61 -5.33 8.65 -13.38
N PRO A 62 -4.13 8.93 -12.83
CA PRO A 62 -3.96 9.02 -11.37
C PRO A 62 -4.46 10.34 -10.78
N ALA A 63 -4.69 11.37 -11.60
CA ALA A 63 -4.96 12.74 -11.17
C ALA A 63 -3.98 13.17 -10.05
N SER A 64 -4.49 13.71 -8.95
CA SER A 64 -3.65 14.16 -7.82
C SER A 64 -2.90 13.04 -7.09
N MET A 65 -3.21 11.74 -7.30
CA MET A 65 -2.39 10.65 -6.75
C MET A 65 -0.95 10.68 -7.28
N THR A 66 -0.71 11.36 -8.41
CA THR A 66 0.64 11.65 -8.93
C THR A 66 1.54 12.29 -7.87
N LYS A 67 0.97 13.10 -6.97
CA LYS A 67 1.71 13.78 -5.89
C LYS A 67 2.34 12.81 -4.89
N LEU A 68 1.86 11.56 -4.79
CA LEU A 68 2.53 10.53 -3.99
C LEU A 68 3.95 10.26 -4.49
N MET A 69 4.17 10.30 -5.81
CA MET A 69 5.51 10.14 -6.38
C MET A 69 6.36 11.40 -6.16
N THR A 70 5.76 12.59 -6.31
CA THR A 70 6.45 13.86 -6.02
C THR A 70 6.97 13.89 -4.58
N THR A 71 6.12 13.57 -3.60
CA THR A 71 6.50 13.55 -2.18
C THR A 71 7.48 12.41 -1.89
N TYR A 72 7.33 11.24 -2.51
CA TYR A 72 8.28 10.14 -2.39
C TYR A 72 9.69 10.55 -2.79
N VAL A 73 9.85 11.27 -3.91
CA VAL A 73 11.16 11.79 -4.34
C VAL A 73 11.73 12.74 -3.30
N VAL A 74 10.96 13.71 -2.79
CA VAL A 74 11.43 14.64 -1.75
C VAL A 74 11.86 13.91 -0.48
N PHE A 75 11.09 12.93 -0.01
CA PHE A 75 11.47 12.12 1.16
C PHE A 75 12.72 11.26 0.91
N SER A 76 12.93 10.78 -0.33
CA SER A 76 14.15 10.09 -0.73
C SER A 76 15.37 11.01 -0.67
N GLU A 77 15.25 12.25 -1.14
CA GLU A 77 16.30 13.27 -1.06
C GLU A 77 16.63 13.66 0.39
N ILE A 78 15.60 13.78 1.23
CA ILE A 78 15.75 14.01 2.67
C ILE A 78 16.48 12.84 3.34
N ARG A 79 16.07 11.61 3.06
CA ARG A 79 16.72 10.40 3.59
C ARG A 79 18.18 10.31 3.17
N ALA A 80 18.50 10.74 1.96
CA ALA A 80 19.86 10.78 1.44
C ALA A 80 20.70 11.96 1.96
N GLY A 81 20.12 12.85 2.77
CA GLY A 81 20.79 14.02 3.34
C GLY A 81 21.09 15.13 2.33
N ARG A 82 20.47 15.11 1.14
CA ARG A 82 20.67 16.15 0.10
C ARG A 82 19.73 17.34 0.28
N VAL A 83 18.62 17.14 0.98
CA VAL A 83 17.63 18.17 1.33
C VAL A 83 17.31 18.03 2.81
N ARG A 84 17.07 19.14 3.50
CA ARG A 84 16.61 19.18 4.89
C ARG A 84 15.24 19.86 4.96
N LEU A 85 14.46 19.49 5.97
CA LEU A 85 13.11 20.02 6.15
C LEU A 85 13.07 21.55 6.33
N ASP A 86 14.11 22.13 6.93
CA ASP A 86 14.26 23.55 7.18
C ASP A 86 14.96 24.31 6.04
N ASP A 87 15.39 23.62 4.98
CA ASP A 87 15.95 24.28 3.81
C ASP A 87 14.91 25.21 3.19
N LYS A 88 15.35 26.41 2.81
CA LYS A 88 14.50 27.43 2.19
C LYS A 88 14.50 27.27 0.68
N VAL A 89 13.30 27.27 0.11
CA VAL A 89 13.06 27.20 -1.32
C VAL A 89 12.42 28.52 -1.76
N ARG A 90 13.04 29.17 -2.74
CA ARG A 90 12.49 30.38 -3.36
C ARG A 90 11.36 30.00 -4.30
N VAL A 91 10.20 30.62 -4.11
CA VAL A 91 9.00 30.39 -4.93
C VAL A 91 9.17 31.04 -6.29
N SER A 92 9.13 30.22 -7.33
CA SER A 92 9.15 30.70 -8.71
C SER A 92 7.78 31.25 -9.15
N GLU A 93 7.79 32.15 -10.13
CA GLU A 93 6.54 32.62 -10.77
C GLU A 93 5.77 31.45 -11.41
N ASN A 94 6.46 30.44 -11.92
CA ASN A 94 5.84 29.24 -12.48
C ASN A 94 5.03 28.46 -11.43
N ALA A 95 5.63 28.21 -10.26
CA ALA A 95 4.95 27.56 -9.15
C ALA A 95 3.73 28.38 -8.69
N TRP A 96 3.91 29.69 -8.52
CA TRP A 96 2.83 30.61 -8.13
C TRP A 96 1.65 30.65 -9.13
N ARG A 97 1.90 30.42 -10.42
CA ARG A 97 0.86 30.40 -11.47
C ARG A 97 0.16 29.06 -11.64
N MET A 98 0.55 28.01 -10.90
CA MET A 98 -0.07 26.71 -11.06
C MET A 98 -1.58 26.76 -10.77
N PRO A 99 -2.43 26.27 -11.70
CA PRO A 99 -3.88 26.22 -11.50
C PRO A 99 -4.26 25.04 -10.60
N GLY A 100 -5.50 25.02 -10.11
CA GLY A 100 -6.04 23.92 -9.28
C GLY A 100 -5.93 24.19 -7.79
N SER A 101 -5.81 23.13 -6.98
CA SER A 101 -5.62 23.26 -5.53
C SER A 101 -4.31 23.97 -5.21
N ARG A 102 -4.30 24.78 -4.15
CA ARG A 102 -3.19 25.67 -3.81
C ARG A 102 -2.95 25.77 -2.31
N MET A 103 -1.70 26.02 -1.93
CA MET A 103 -1.29 26.42 -0.58
C MET A 103 -1.11 27.94 -0.41
N PHE A 104 -1.28 28.70 -1.49
CA PHE A 104 -1.28 30.19 -1.50
C PHE A 104 0.08 30.82 -1.14
N ILE A 105 1.18 30.23 -1.60
CA ILE A 105 2.51 30.84 -1.51
C ILE A 105 2.63 32.07 -2.41
N GLU A 106 3.50 33.02 -2.04
CA GLU A 106 3.76 34.24 -2.80
C GLU A 106 5.01 34.09 -3.68
N VAL A 107 5.00 34.68 -4.89
CA VAL A 107 6.16 34.70 -5.77
C VAL A 107 7.35 35.41 -5.08
N ASP A 108 8.56 34.91 -5.31
CA ASP A 108 9.81 35.40 -4.72
C ASP A 108 9.94 35.28 -3.20
N SER A 109 8.91 34.77 -2.50
CA SER A 109 9.02 34.43 -1.09
C SER A 109 9.88 33.17 -0.87
N GLU A 110 10.31 32.95 0.38
CA GLU A 110 11.01 31.74 0.80
C GLU A 110 10.16 30.91 1.77
N VAL A 111 9.91 29.67 1.40
CA VAL A 111 9.20 28.68 2.21
C VAL A 111 10.09 27.48 2.50
N THR A 112 9.90 26.86 3.65
CA THR A 112 10.67 25.65 4.01
C THR A 112 10.17 24.44 3.23
N VAL A 113 11.04 23.45 3.03
CA VAL A 113 10.65 22.14 2.48
C VAL A 113 9.53 21.50 3.30
N ASP A 114 9.55 21.65 4.63
CA ASP A 114 8.48 21.18 5.52
C ASP A 114 7.12 21.84 5.18
N GLN A 115 7.08 23.15 5.00
CA GLN A 115 5.86 23.86 4.62
C GLN A 115 5.35 23.44 3.23
N LEU A 116 6.25 23.25 2.26
CA LEU A 116 5.90 22.76 0.92
C LEU A 116 5.31 21.35 1.00
N LEU A 117 5.93 20.44 1.74
CA LEU A 117 5.41 19.09 1.95
C LEU A 117 4.02 19.09 2.57
N HIS A 118 3.76 19.96 3.56
CA HIS A 118 2.42 20.13 4.11
C HIS A 118 1.43 20.69 3.07
N GLY A 119 1.85 21.64 2.22
CA GLY A 119 1.03 22.14 1.11
C GLY A 119 0.63 21.04 0.13
N VAL A 120 1.58 20.19 -0.27
CA VAL A 120 1.32 19.05 -1.17
C VAL A 120 0.45 17.99 -0.50
N ILE A 121 0.77 17.59 0.73
CA ILE A 121 0.15 16.42 1.38
C ILE A 121 -1.24 16.76 1.94
N VAL A 122 -1.40 17.92 2.58
CA VAL A 122 -2.66 18.30 3.26
C VAL A 122 -3.62 18.99 2.29
N GLN A 123 -3.12 19.91 1.46
CA GLN A 123 -3.96 20.72 0.59
C GLN A 123 -3.99 20.22 -0.85
N SER A 124 -3.15 19.24 -1.21
CA SER A 124 -2.94 18.84 -2.61
C SER A 124 -2.51 20.05 -3.48
N GLY A 125 -1.81 21.02 -2.87
CA GLY A 125 -1.37 22.25 -3.52
C GLY A 125 -0.48 21.95 -4.72
N ASN A 126 -0.83 22.51 -5.88
CA ASN A 126 -0.03 22.40 -7.11
C ASN A 126 1.08 23.46 -7.18
N ASP A 127 0.94 24.54 -6.39
CA ASP A 127 1.94 25.59 -6.25
C ASP A 127 3.07 25.19 -5.28
N ALA A 128 2.83 24.16 -4.45
CA ALA A 128 3.79 23.58 -3.50
C ALA A 128 4.74 22.58 -4.18
#